data_AF-A0A2Z5TQ38-F1
#
_entry.id   AF-A0A2Z5TQ38-F1
#
_cell.length_a   1.000
_cell.length_b   1.000
_cell.length_c   1.000
_cell.angle_alpha   90.00
_cell.angle_beta   90.00
_cell.angle_gamma   90.00
#
_symmetry.space_group_name_H-M   'P 1'
#
loop_
_entity.id
_entity.type
_entity.pdbx_description
1 polymer ?
#
loop_
_entity_poly.entity_id
_entity_poly.type
_entity_poly.pdbx_seq_one_letter_code
_entity_poly.pdbx_strand_id
1 'polypeptide(L)'
;MDRYGEVKSTKGNKKTIFVISEDLTHLLKLWKNQQKHELAKFGIITNPDQFVFTYIDTKGNVNKPLHADYLNNKMKSVNKRHPELAHATPHKLRHTGATLAKQAGMSLEAISEALTHSDTATTQIYVNTSNVVPITVGEFTLKSLKK
;
A
#
# COMPACT_ATOMS: atom_id res chain seq x y z
N MET A 1 0.07 -1.49 11.92
CA MET A 1 0.23 -0.94 13.28
C MET A 1 -1.03 -1.24 14.07
N ASP A 2 -0.96 -1.23 15.39
CA ASP A 2 -2.18 -1.16 16.19
C ASP A 2 -2.71 0.28 16.30
N ARG A 3 -3.81 0.42 17.05
CA ARG A 3 -4.44 1.71 17.38
C ARG A 3 -3.54 2.67 18.18
N TYR A 4 -2.36 2.23 18.61
CA TYR A 4 -1.39 3.02 19.36
C TYR A 4 -0.17 3.40 18.51
N GLY A 5 -0.15 3.01 17.22
CA GLY A 5 0.92 3.34 16.28
C GLY A 5 2.12 2.42 16.35
N GLU A 6 2.05 1.31 17.11
CA GLU A 6 3.16 0.36 17.18
C GLU A 6 3.22 -0.53 15.95
N VAL A 7 4.43 -0.77 15.44
CA VAL A 7 4.65 -1.60 14.25
C VAL A 7 4.30 -3.05 14.60
N LYS A 8 3.19 -3.54 14.05
CA LYS A 8 2.84 -4.96 14.09
C LYS A 8 3.43 -5.66 12.88
N SER A 9 4.00 -6.84 13.11
CA SER A 9 4.27 -7.78 12.04
C SER A 9 3.03 -8.04 11.20
N THR A 10 3.24 -8.27 9.89
CA THR A 10 2.20 -8.80 9.02
C THR A 10 1.68 -10.12 9.60
N LYS A 11 0.40 -10.44 9.35
CA LYS A 11 -0.20 -11.71 9.77
C LYS A 11 0.65 -12.86 9.20
N GLY A 12 1.44 -13.52 10.07
CA GLY A 12 2.31 -14.64 9.71
C GLY A 12 3.79 -14.33 9.41
N ASN A 13 4.31 -13.12 9.68
CA ASN A 13 5.75 -12.77 9.49
C ASN A 13 6.30 -13.02 8.07
N LYS A 14 5.44 -13.07 7.05
CA LYS A 14 5.85 -13.39 5.67
C LYS A 14 6.47 -12.16 5.00
N LYS A 15 7.62 -12.37 4.34
CA LYS A 15 8.25 -11.40 3.44
C LYS A 15 7.82 -11.72 2.01
N THR A 16 7.29 -10.73 1.30
CA THR A 16 6.93 -10.82 -0.11
C THR A 16 7.54 -9.66 -0.85
N ILE A 17 8.14 -9.94 -2.00
CA ILE A 17 8.76 -8.94 -2.85
C ILE A 17 7.77 -8.61 -3.97
N PHE A 18 7.42 -7.33 -4.08
CA PHE A 18 6.52 -6.81 -5.11
C PHE A 18 7.30 -6.02 -6.15
N VAL A 19 7.06 -6.30 -7.42
CA VAL A 19 7.48 -5.41 -8.50
C VAL A 19 6.42 -4.33 -8.69
N ILE A 20 6.79 -3.09 -8.41
CA ILE A 20 5.95 -1.90 -8.61
C ILE A 20 6.23 -1.26 -9.98
N SER A 21 5.23 -0.55 -10.52
CA SER A 21 5.38 0.11 -11.81
C SER A 21 6.47 1.18 -11.81
N GLU A 22 7.00 1.49 -12.99
CA GLU A 22 7.94 2.60 -13.16
C GLU A 22 7.34 3.94 -12.73
N ASP A 23 6.06 4.19 -13.08
CA ASP A 23 5.32 5.38 -12.65
C ASP A 23 5.27 5.50 -11.12
N LEU A 24 4.92 4.41 -10.42
CA LEU A 24 4.86 4.40 -8.96
C LEU A 24 6.26 4.56 -8.36
N THR A 25 7.26 3.91 -8.94
CA THR A 25 8.67 4.06 -8.54
C THR A 25 9.13 5.51 -8.68
N HIS A 26 8.76 6.17 -9.78
CA HIS A 26 9.08 7.57 -10.02
C HIS A 26 8.41 8.47 -8.96
N LEU A 27 7.12 8.28 -8.70
CA LEU A 27 6.38 9.03 -7.67
C LEU A 27 6.99 8.83 -6.27
N LEU A 28 7.36 7.61 -5.91
CA LEU A 28 7.99 7.32 -4.61
C LEU A 28 9.38 7.95 -4.49
N LYS A 29 10.16 8.01 -5.59
CA LYS A 29 11.46 8.71 -5.61
C LYS A 29 11.29 10.21 -5.43
N LEU A 30 10.34 10.83 -6.14
CA LEU A 30 10.00 12.24 -5.98
C LEU A 30 9.58 12.55 -4.54
N TRP A 31 8.69 11.72 -3.98
CA TRP A 31 8.25 11.84 -2.60
C TRP A 31 9.41 11.70 -1.60
N LYS A 32 10.29 10.72 -1.77
CA LYS A 32 11.44 10.52 -0.87
C LYS A 32 12.40 11.71 -0.91
N ASN A 33 12.60 12.31 -2.10
CA ASN A 33 13.38 13.54 -2.23
C ASN A 33 12.70 14.70 -1.51
N GLN A 34 11.40 14.90 -1.71
CA GLN A 34 10.63 15.94 -1.00
C GLN A 34 10.71 15.76 0.52
N GLN A 35 10.48 14.54 1.01
CA GLN A 35 10.54 14.19 2.42
C GLN A 35 11.92 14.52 3.02
N LYS A 36 13.01 14.24 2.30
CA LYS A 36 14.37 14.61 2.72
C LYS A 36 14.53 16.13 2.92
N HIS A 37 14.02 16.94 1.99
CA HIS A 37 14.08 18.40 2.10
C HIS A 37 13.23 18.91 3.26
N GLU A 38 12.05 18.31 3.50
CA GLU A 38 11.18 18.69 4.61
C GLU A 38 11.80 18.33 5.96
N LEU A 39 12.36 17.14 6.09
CA LEU A 39 13.02 16.67 7.32
C LEU A 39 14.29 17.45 7.65
N ALA A 40 15.06 17.86 6.63
CA ALA A 40 16.24 18.70 6.83
C ALA A 40 15.90 20.04 7.50
N LYS A 41 14.69 20.61 7.27
CA LYS A 41 14.23 21.83 7.95
C LYS A 41 14.07 21.66 9.46
N PHE A 42 13.92 20.41 9.93
CA PHE A 42 13.86 20.05 11.34
C PHE A 42 15.20 19.49 11.85
N GLY A 43 16.28 19.59 11.06
CA GLY A 43 17.60 19.06 11.42
C GLY A 43 17.68 17.52 11.38
N ILE A 44 16.71 16.84 10.75
CA ILE A 44 16.66 15.38 10.69
C ILE A 44 17.40 14.88 9.44
N ILE A 45 18.41 14.03 9.66
CA ILE A 45 19.14 13.35 8.60
C ILE A 45 18.42 12.04 8.25
N THR A 46 18.02 11.90 6.99
CA THR A 46 17.34 10.69 6.50
C THR A 46 18.28 9.49 6.42
N ASN A 47 17.79 8.29 6.75
CA ASN A 47 18.52 7.04 6.61
C ASN A 47 17.76 6.04 5.70
N PRO A 48 18.41 4.95 5.23
CA PRO A 48 17.77 3.96 4.37
C PRO A 48 16.57 3.24 5.02
N ASP A 49 16.59 3.07 6.33
CA ASP A 49 15.57 2.34 7.11
C ASP A 49 14.37 3.21 7.54
N GLN A 50 14.34 4.46 7.10
CA GLN A 50 13.28 5.40 7.44
C GLN A 50 11.95 5.01 6.78
N PHE A 51 10.85 5.22 7.51
CA PHE A 51 9.51 5.09 6.96
C PHE A 51 9.28 6.01 5.76
N VAL A 52 8.71 5.43 4.69
CA VAL A 52 8.38 6.18 3.47
C VAL A 52 7.26 7.19 3.74
N PHE A 53 6.22 6.81 4.49
CA PHE A 53 5.11 7.72 4.82
C PHE A 53 5.11 8.06 6.30
N THR A 54 5.33 9.34 6.59
CA THR A 54 5.39 9.86 7.95
C THR A 54 4.53 11.10 8.15
N TYR A 55 4.28 11.45 9.40
CA TYR A 55 3.54 12.65 9.79
C TYR A 55 4.15 13.30 11.04
N ILE A 56 3.73 14.53 11.32
CA ILE A 56 4.00 15.22 12.57
C ILE A 56 2.82 14.97 13.49
N ASP A 57 3.07 14.40 14.66
CA ASP A 57 2.01 14.11 15.62
C ASP A 57 1.56 15.38 16.39
N THR A 58 0.48 15.25 17.16
CA THR A 58 -0.09 16.37 17.93
C THR A 58 0.81 16.85 19.08
N LYS A 59 1.86 16.08 19.42
CA LYS A 59 2.88 16.44 20.42
C LYS A 59 4.09 17.11 19.77
N GLY A 60 4.06 17.33 18.45
CA GLY A 60 5.16 17.94 17.69
C GLY A 60 6.27 16.97 17.32
N ASN A 61 6.12 15.66 17.56
CA ASN A 61 7.13 14.72 17.12
C ASN A 61 7.07 14.56 15.60
N VAL A 62 8.19 14.84 14.95
CA VAL A 62 8.35 14.74 13.50
C VAL A 62 8.71 13.30 13.11
N ASN A 63 8.43 12.93 11.86
CA ASN A 63 8.84 11.68 11.24
C ASN A 63 8.23 10.42 11.90
N LYS A 64 7.03 10.54 12.49
CA LYS A 64 6.31 9.40 13.04
C LYS A 64 5.64 8.59 11.93
N PRO A 65 5.55 7.26 12.05
CA PRO A 65 4.92 6.43 11.03
C PRO A 65 3.43 6.77 10.89
N LEU A 66 2.95 6.83 9.65
CA LEU A 66 1.55 7.16 9.38
C LEU A 66 0.59 6.17 10.05
N HIS A 67 -0.43 6.67 10.74
CA HIS A 67 -1.43 5.83 11.41
C HIS A 67 -2.25 5.02 10.38
N ALA A 68 -2.65 3.79 10.74
CA ALA A 68 -3.40 2.91 9.85
C ALA A 68 -4.74 3.52 9.38
N ASP A 69 -5.41 4.28 10.26
CA ASP A 69 -6.66 4.97 9.93
C ASP A 69 -6.49 6.18 9.03
N TYR A 70 -5.27 6.65 8.80
CA TYR A 70 -5.03 7.79 7.93
C TYR A 70 -5.67 7.58 6.56
N LEU A 71 -5.46 6.41 5.96
CA LEU A 71 -6.01 6.10 4.65
C LEU A 71 -7.54 6.01 4.68
N ASN A 72 -8.12 5.41 5.73
CA ASN A 72 -9.58 5.39 5.93
C ASN A 72 -10.16 6.82 6.02
N ASN A 73 -9.50 7.71 6.76
CA ASN A 73 -9.91 9.10 6.90
C ASN A 73 -9.77 9.89 5.59
N LYS A 74 -8.71 9.63 4.81
CA LYS A 74 -8.58 10.21 3.46
C LYS A 74 -9.66 9.72 2.52
N MET A 75 -10.03 8.44 2.55
CA MET A 75 -11.15 7.91 1.77
C MET A 75 -12.48 8.58 2.16
N LYS A 76 -12.75 8.79 3.46
CA LYS A 76 -13.92 9.57 3.92
C LYS A 76 -13.92 11.01 3.38
N SER A 77 -12.76 11.66 3.37
CA SER A 77 -12.60 13.02 2.84
C SER A 77 -12.85 13.08 1.32
N VAL A 78 -12.42 12.06 0.56
CA VAL A 78 -12.72 11.93 -0.87
C VAL A 78 -14.23 11.76 -1.07
N ASN A 79 -14.86 10.84 -0.34
CA ASN A 79 -16.31 10.59 -0.43
C ASN A 79 -17.15 11.83 -0.11
N LYS A 80 -16.71 12.66 0.86
CA LYS A 80 -17.40 13.93 1.19
C LYS A 80 -17.27 14.97 0.07
N ARG A 81 -16.13 15.01 -0.62
CA ARG A 81 -15.86 15.97 -1.70
C ARG A 81 -16.46 15.54 -3.04
N HIS A 82 -16.64 14.22 -3.20
CA HIS A 82 -17.11 13.58 -4.43
C HIS A 82 -18.25 12.61 -4.11
N PRO A 83 -19.43 13.11 -3.69
CA PRO A 83 -20.57 12.25 -3.34
C PRO A 83 -21.13 11.45 -4.52
N GLU A 84 -20.79 11.82 -5.75
CA GLU A 84 -21.11 11.10 -6.99
C GLU A 84 -20.35 9.77 -7.14
N LEU A 85 -19.20 9.62 -6.45
CA LEU A 85 -18.40 8.41 -6.51
C LEU A 85 -18.96 7.34 -5.58
N ALA A 86 -18.86 6.08 -6.01
CA ALA A 86 -19.22 4.95 -5.17
C ALA A 86 -18.36 4.91 -3.89
N HIS A 87 -18.99 4.67 -2.75
CA HIS A 87 -18.29 4.61 -1.46
C HIS A 87 -17.20 3.53 -1.45
N ALA A 88 -15.95 3.99 -1.42
CA ALA A 88 -14.76 3.16 -1.44
C ALA A 88 -14.02 3.22 -0.09
N THR A 89 -13.46 2.07 0.29
CA THR A 89 -12.55 1.92 1.43
C THR A 89 -11.26 1.24 0.94
N PRO A 90 -10.14 1.32 1.68
CA PRO A 90 -8.90 0.64 1.27
C PRO A 90 -9.09 -0.85 1.01
N HIS A 91 -9.94 -1.50 1.83
CA HIS A 91 -10.27 -2.90 1.66
C HIS A 91 -11.08 -3.17 0.39
N LYS A 92 -12.09 -2.33 0.09
CA LYS A 92 -12.83 -2.43 -1.18
C LYS A 92 -11.93 -2.20 -2.40
N LEU A 93 -11.06 -1.19 -2.35
CA LEU A 93 -10.10 -0.91 -3.43
C LEU A 93 -9.16 -2.09 -3.67
N ARG A 94 -8.72 -2.76 -2.59
CA ARG A 94 -7.92 -3.99 -2.69
C ARG A 94 -8.70 -5.11 -3.40
N HIS A 95 -9.96 -5.34 -3.04
CA HIS A 95 -10.82 -6.30 -3.72
C HIS A 95 -11.03 -5.95 -5.19
N THR A 96 -11.31 -4.68 -5.49
CA THR A 96 -11.43 -4.19 -6.86
C THR A 96 -10.16 -4.45 -7.67
N GLY A 97 -8.97 -4.20 -7.10
CA GLY A 97 -7.71 -4.55 -7.74
C GLY A 97 -7.59 -6.04 -8.05
N ALA A 98 -7.95 -6.90 -7.09
CA ALA A 98 -7.95 -8.36 -7.29
C ALA A 98 -8.88 -8.79 -8.42
N THR A 99 -10.11 -8.27 -8.43
CA THR A 99 -11.12 -8.55 -9.46
C THR A 99 -10.65 -8.10 -10.84
N LEU A 100 -10.10 -6.89 -10.94
CA LEU A 100 -9.61 -6.35 -12.22
C LEU A 100 -8.42 -7.15 -12.74
N ALA A 101 -7.49 -7.56 -11.88
CA ALA A 101 -6.40 -8.44 -12.29
C ALA A 101 -6.91 -9.81 -12.78
N LYS A 102 -7.93 -10.37 -12.14
CA LYS A 102 -8.56 -11.61 -12.59
C LYS A 102 -9.23 -11.44 -13.96
N GLN A 103 -9.97 -10.35 -14.16
CA GLN A 103 -10.61 -10.04 -15.44
C GLN A 103 -9.60 -9.83 -16.56
N ALA A 104 -8.45 -9.25 -16.26
CA ALA A 104 -7.37 -9.07 -17.21
C ALA A 104 -6.54 -10.35 -17.45
N GLY A 105 -6.88 -11.48 -16.81
CA GLY A 105 -6.33 -12.80 -17.13
C GLY A 105 -5.25 -13.31 -16.17
N MET A 106 -5.01 -12.62 -15.04
CA MET A 106 -4.07 -13.10 -14.03
C MET A 106 -4.63 -14.34 -13.31
N SER A 107 -3.78 -15.32 -13.02
CA SER A 107 -4.16 -16.53 -12.30
C SER A 107 -4.52 -16.23 -10.84
N LEU A 108 -5.34 -17.08 -10.21
CA LEU A 108 -5.74 -16.86 -8.81
C LEU A 108 -4.56 -16.98 -7.86
N GLU A 109 -3.60 -17.85 -8.20
CA GLU A 109 -2.36 -18.08 -7.46
C GLU A 109 -1.50 -16.81 -7.46
N ALA A 110 -1.28 -16.21 -8.64
CA ALA A 110 -0.52 -14.96 -8.77
C ALA A 110 -1.20 -13.79 -8.05
N ILE A 111 -2.54 -13.69 -8.11
CA ILE A 111 -3.30 -12.67 -7.36
C ILE A 111 -3.17 -12.89 -5.85
N SER A 112 -3.29 -14.14 -5.39
CA SER A 112 -3.19 -14.50 -3.97
C SER A 112 -1.80 -14.18 -3.42
N GLU A 113 -0.76 -14.50 -4.17
CA GLU A 113 0.63 -14.17 -3.84
C GLU A 113 0.84 -12.64 -3.77
N ALA A 114 0.34 -11.92 -4.79
CA ALA A 114 0.42 -10.47 -4.87
C ALA A 114 -0.34 -9.74 -3.75
N LEU A 115 -1.41 -10.34 -3.23
CA LEU A 115 -2.21 -9.74 -2.17
C LEU A 115 -1.71 -10.11 -0.77
N THR A 116 -0.79 -11.06 -0.62
CA THR A 116 -0.30 -11.51 0.70
C THR A 116 -1.44 -11.79 1.69
N HIS A 117 -2.08 -12.96 1.54
CA HIS A 117 -3.04 -13.61 2.46
C HIS A 117 -3.46 -12.84 3.73
N SER A 118 -4.27 -11.78 3.61
CA SER A 118 -4.83 -11.06 4.77
C SER A 118 -6.30 -11.35 5.04
N ASP A 119 -6.99 -12.08 4.16
CA ASP A 119 -8.27 -12.72 4.48
C ASP A 119 -8.12 -14.24 4.38
N THR A 120 -7.86 -14.86 5.52
CA THR A 120 -7.84 -16.32 5.69
C THR A 120 -9.26 -16.86 5.87
N ALA A 121 -10.18 -16.50 4.97
CA ALA A 121 -11.50 -17.11 4.89
C ALA A 121 -11.72 -17.89 3.57
N THR A 122 -10.88 -17.71 2.55
CA THR A 122 -11.07 -18.41 1.26
C THR A 122 -9.78 -18.51 0.45
N THR A 123 -8.76 -19.17 1.00
CA THR A 123 -7.64 -19.68 0.16
C THR A 123 -6.99 -20.83 0.90
N GLN A 124 -7.71 -21.94 0.94
CA GLN A 124 -7.14 -23.22 1.29
C GLN A 124 -6.41 -23.73 0.05
N ILE A 125 -5.15 -24.12 0.25
CA ILE A 125 -4.18 -24.75 -0.68
C ILE A 125 -3.03 -23.81 -1.12
N TYR A 126 -1.89 -24.03 -0.43
CA TYR A 126 -0.47 -24.10 -0.87
C TYR A 126 0.04 -23.15 -1.98
N VAL A 127 1.28 -22.65 -1.98
CA VAL A 127 2.58 -23.35 -1.93
C VAL A 127 3.67 -22.37 -1.45
N ASN A 128 4.70 -22.95 -0.83
CA ASN A 128 5.90 -22.30 -0.34
C ASN A 128 6.89 -22.12 -1.50
N THR A 129 6.95 -20.95 -2.11
CA THR A 129 7.98 -20.57 -3.10
C THR A 129 8.47 -19.15 -2.84
N SER A 130 9.68 -18.83 -3.30
CA SER A 130 10.27 -17.50 -3.21
C SER A 130 9.34 -16.47 -3.87
N ASN A 131 8.61 -15.72 -3.03
CA ASN A 131 7.48 -14.89 -3.46
C ASN A 131 7.95 -13.61 -4.18
N VAL A 132 8.29 -13.71 -5.46
CA VAL A 132 8.58 -12.57 -6.32
C VAL A 132 7.47 -12.49 -7.35
N VAL A 133 6.58 -11.52 -7.16
CA VAL A 133 5.49 -11.28 -8.11
C VAL A 133 5.99 -10.30 -9.18
N PRO A 134 6.14 -10.73 -10.46
CA PRO A 134 6.79 -9.94 -11.51
C PRO A 134 6.00 -8.69 -11.93
N ILE A 135 4.69 -8.64 -11.66
CA ILE A 135 3.84 -7.46 -11.89
C ILE A 135 2.80 -7.40 -10.76
N THR A 136 2.73 -6.27 -10.04
CA THR A 136 1.67 -6.09 -9.04
C THR A 136 0.27 -6.07 -9.67
N VAL A 137 -0.70 -6.62 -8.93
CA VAL A 137 -2.14 -6.57 -9.26
C VAL A 137 -2.60 -5.15 -9.63
N GLY A 138 -2.11 -4.14 -8.90
CA GLY A 138 -2.43 -2.73 -9.17
C GLY A 138 -1.89 -2.22 -10.51
N GLU A 139 -0.64 -2.56 -10.87
CA GLU A 139 -0.04 -2.14 -12.13
C GLU A 139 -0.74 -2.80 -13.33
N PHE A 140 -0.96 -4.11 -13.26
CA PHE A 140 -1.64 -4.84 -14.33
C PHE A 140 -3.06 -4.33 -14.58
N THR A 141 -3.78 -4.04 -13.49
CA THR A 141 -5.09 -3.40 -13.53
C THR A 141 -5.04 -2.06 -14.23
N LEU A 142 -4.11 -1.18 -13.85
CA LEU A 142 -3.99 0.15 -14.46
C LEU A 142 -3.68 0.07 -15.96
N LYS A 143 -2.80 -0.85 -16.39
CA LYS A 143 -2.51 -1.08 -17.81
C LYS A 143 -3.74 -1.56 -18.58
N SER A 144 -4.58 -2.37 -17.96
CA SER A 144 -5.80 -2.91 -18.59
C SER A 144 -6.90 -1.86 -18.74
N LEU A 145 -6.94 -0.83 -17.89
CA LEU A 145 -7.89 0.28 -17.96
C LEU A 145 -7.51 1.37 -18.98
N LYS A 146 -6.24 1.42 -19.42
CA LYS A 146 -5.75 2.41 -20.40
C LYS A 146 -5.96 1.96 -21.86
N LYS A 147 -6.60 0.81 -22.09
CA LYS A 147 -7.04 0.34 -23.41
C LYS A 147 -8.48 0.76 -23.65
#